data_AF-L0KAB9-F1
#
_entry.id   AF-L0KAB9-F1
#
_cell.length_a   1.000
_cell.length_b   1.000
_cell.length_c   1.000
_cell.angle_alpha   90.00
_cell.angle_beta   90.00
_cell.angle_gamma   90.00
#
_symmetry.space_group_name_H-M   'P 1'
#
loop_
_entity.id
_entity.type
_entity.pdbx_description
1 polymer ?
#
loop_
_entity_poly.entity_id
_entity_poly.type
_entity_poly.pdbx_seq_one_letter_code
_entity_poly.pdbx_strand_id
1 'polypeptide(L)' 'MTEDEVRDLIKIAKNLKNKKDKRQITAFEEEELKQIYHLLVVDNEPVVNNKDTKTKL' A
#
# COMPACT_ATOMS: atom_id res chain seq x y z
N MET A 1 8.50 6.06 -6.66
CA MET A 1 8.57 6.86 -5.41
C MET A 1 10.01 6.97 -4.98
N THR A 2 10.39 8.12 -4.41
CA THR A 2 11.68 8.33 -3.75
C THR A 2 11.66 7.75 -2.34
N GLU A 3 12.83 7.50 -1.75
CA GLU A 3 12.92 7.01 -0.37
C GLU A 3 12.31 7.97 0.66
N ASP A 4 12.37 9.27 0.39
CA ASP A 4 11.77 10.29 1.27
C ASP A 4 10.25 10.23 1.21
N GLU A 5 9.66 10.05 0.02
CA GLU A 5 8.21 9.83 -0.15
C GLU A 5 7.74 8.56 0.57
N VAL A 6 8.50 7.46 0.45
CA VAL A 6 8.22 6.22 1.19
C VAL A 6 8.25 6.45 2.70
N ARG A 7 9.27 7.16 3.20
CA ARG A 7 9.39 7.47 4.64
C ARG A 7 8.21 8.30 5.14
N ASP A 8 7.74 9.26 4.36
CA ASP A 8 6.60 10.09 4.73
C ASP A 8 5.29 9.31 4.70
N LEU A 9 5.07 8.44 3.70
CA LEU A 9 3.93 7.53 3.66
C LEU A 9 3.91 6.59 4.87
N ILE A 10 5.07 6.06 5.28
CA ILE A 10 5.18 5.22 6.49
C ILE A 10 4.83 6.01 7.75
N LYS A 11 5.26 7.27 7.88
CA LYS A 11 4.89 8.13 9.01
C LYS A 11 3.38 8.36 9.06
N ILE A 12 2.77 8.68 7.92
CA ILE A 12 1.32 8.91 7.82
C ILE A 12 0.57 7.62 8.20
N ALA A 13 0.95 6.47 7.62
CA ALA A 13 0.34 5.18 7.93
C ALA A 13 0.40 4.83 9.42
N LYS A 14 1.54 5.09 10.09
CA LYS A 14 1.69 4.87 11.55
C LYS A 14 0.72 5.74 12.35
N ASN A 15 0.56 7.00 11.98
CA ASN A 15 -0.38 7.92 12.65
C ASN A 15 -1.83 7.48 12.47
N LEU A 16 -2.22 7.14 11.24
CA LEU A 16 -3.56 6.64 10.93
C LEU A 16 -3.85 5.32 11.66
N LYS A 17 -2.89 4.39 11.69
CA LYS A 17 -3.01 3.13 12.44
C LYS A 17 -3.23 3.40 13.94
N ASN A 18 -2.48 4.31 14.55
CA ASN A 18 -2.67 4.68 15.96
C ASN A 18 -4.06 5.28 16.23
N LYS A 19 -4.60 6.09 15.30
CA LYS A 19 -5.99 6.56 15.39
C LYS A 19 -6.99 5.39 15.30
N LYS A 20 -6.76 4.44 14.39
CA LYS A 20 -7.59 3.23 14.24
C LYS A 20 -7.60 2.39 15.51
N ASP A 21 -6.43 2.15 16.09
CA ASP A 21 -6.26 1.36 17.32
C ASP A 21 -7.01 2.01 18.50
N LYS A 22 -7.11 3.34 18.51
CA LYS A 22 -7.88 4.12 19.51
C LYS A 22 -9.36 4.31 19.14
N ARG A 23 -9.85 3.75 18.02
CA ARG A 23 -11.19 3.97 17.46
C ARG A 23 -11.52 5.46 17.20
N GLN A 24 -10.50 6.26 16.92
CA GLN A 24 -10.58 7.69 16.61
C GLN A 24 -10.35 7.99 15.13
N ILE A 25 -10.38 6.96 14.28
CA ILE A 25 -10.22 7.09 12.83
C ILE A 25 -11.56 7.36 12.16
N THR A 26 -11.57 8.25 11.19
CA THR A 26 -12.73 8.48 10.32
C THR A 26 -12.77 7.48 9.16
N ALA A 27 -13.92 7.32 8.51
CA ALA A 27 -14.03 6.45 7.33
C ALA A 27 -13.12 6.90 6.17
N PHE A 28 -12.92 8.21 6.03
CA PHE A 28 -12.01 8.79 5.04
C PHE A 28 -10.55 8.41 5.35
N GLU A 29 -10.11 8.63 6.58
CA GLU A 29 -8.76 8.27 7.03
C GLU A 29 -8.49 6.76 6.97
N GLU A 30 -9.50 5.94 7.19
CA GLU A 30 -9.40 4.49 7.02
C GLU A 30 -9.19 4.10 5.55
N GLU A 31 -9.83 4.80 4.63
CA GLU A 31 -9.63 4.59 3.20
C GLU A 31 -8.25 5.08 2.73
N GLU A 32 -7.80 6.24 3.23
CA GLU A 32 -6.42 6.72 3.01
C GLU A 32 -5.39 5.69 3.50
N LEU A 33 -5.60 5.11 4.69
CA LEU A 33 -4.70 4.09 5.23
C LEU A 33 -4.62 2.85 4.33
N LYS A 34 -5.74 2.41 3.75
CA LYS A 34 -5.74 1.29 2.79
C LYS A 34 -4.98 1.62 1.50
N GLN A 35 -5.18 2.82 0.97
CA GLN A 35 -4.47 3.28 -0.23
C GLN A 35 -2.95 3.35 0.01
N ILE A 36 -2.53 3.88 1.16
CA ILE A 36 -1.12 3.92 1.54
C ILE A 36 -0.55 2.50 1.65
N TYR A 37 -1.27 1.55 2.26
CA TYR A 37 -0.81 0.16 2.29
C TYR A 37 -0.68 -0.44 0.89
N HIS A 38 -1.64 -0.18 0.00
CA HIS A 38 -1.56 -0.66 -1.38
C HIS A 38 -0.30 -0.10 -2.08
N LEU A 39 -0.05 1.21 -1.96
CA LEU A 39 1.15 1.84 -2.53
C LEU A 39 2.46 1.27 -1.97
N LEU A 40 2.51 0.95 -0.68
CA LEU A 40 3.71 0.41 -0.03
C LEU A 40 3.93 -1.10 -0.27
N VAL A 41 2.87 -1.85 -0.59
CA VAL A 41 2.93 -3.31 -0.81
C VAL A 41 3.21 -3.66 -2.28
N VAL A 42 2.74 -2.84 -3.22
CA VAL A 42 2.88 -3.10 -4.67
C VAL A 42 4.36 -3.14 -5.15
N ASP A 43 5.31 -2.61 -4.38
CA ASP A 43 6.75 -2.75 -4.67
C ASP A 43 7.37 -4.09 -4.17
N ASN A 44 6.60 -5.01 -3.56
CA ASN A 44 7.09 -6.30 -3.04
C ASN A 44 6.38 -7.55 -3.63
N GLU A 45 5.52 -7.41 -4.62
CA GLU A 45 5.11 -8.60 -5.39
C GLU A 45 6.27 -9.00 -6.32
N PRO A 46 6.74 -10.26 -6.32
CA PRO A 46 7.52 -10.72 -7.47
C PRO A 46 6.62 -10.49 -8.67
N VAL A 47 7.09 -9.69 -9.64
CA VAL A 47 6.47 -9.61 -10.95
C VAL A 47 6.28 -11.04 -11.42
N VAL A 48 5.05 -11.55 -11.29
CA VAL A 48 4.66 -12.78 -11.95
C VAL A 48 4.69 -12.38 -13.41
N ASN A 49 5.85 -12.61 -14.00
CA ASN A 49 6.09 -12.53 -15.42
C ASN A 49 5.06 -13.49 -16.01
N ASN A 50 3.91 -12.97 -16.43
CA ASN A 50 2.95 -13.71 -17.23
C ASN A 50 3.64 -13.97 -18.58
N LYS A 51 4.50 -14.99 -18.58
CA LYS A 51 4.78 -15.78 -19.76
C LYS A 51 3.52 -16.60 -20.01
N ASP A 52 2.48 -15.94 -20.53
CA ASP A 52 1.44 -16.62 -21.27
C ASP A 52 2.08 -17.15 -22.55
N THR A 53 2.62 -18.34 -22.37
CA THR A 53 2.92 -19.33 -23.38
C THR A 53 1.61 -19.75 -24.04
N LYS A 54 1.18 -19.01 -25.07
CA LYS A 54 0.23 -19.56 -26.02
C LYS A 54 0.97 -20.37 -27.08
N THR A 55 1.07 -21.65 -26.73
CA THR A 55 1.21 -22.82 -27.59
C THR A 55 0.36 -22.73 -28.86
N LYS A 56 1.00 -23.07 -29.99
CA LYS A 56 0.52 -23.54 -31.30
C LYS A 56 -1.00 -23.53 -31.58
N LEU A 57 -1.35 -22.92 -32.71
CA LEU A 57 -2.39 -23.38 -33.65
C LEU A 57 -1.78 -23.40 -35.05
#